data_AF-A0A2E5F7V3-F1
#
_entry.id   AF-A0A2E5F7V3-F1
#
_cell.length_a   1.000
_cell.length_b   1.000
_cell.length_c   1.000
_cell.angle_alpha   90.00
_cell.angle_beta   90.00
_cell.angle_gamma   90.00
#
_symmetry.space_group_name_H-M   'P 1'
#
loop_
_entity.id
_entity.type
_entity.pdbx_description
1 polymer ?
#
loop_
_entity_poly.entity_id
_entity_poly.type
_entity_poly.pdbx_seq_one_letter_code
_entity_poly.pdbx_strand_id
1 'polypeptide(L)' 'MKEKNPQGDSRGFIRLSLDLPRPMFNALQNKANEAGQTKSALVRSALFRELKEDIGRFPKKSN' A
#
# COMPACT_ATOMS: atom_id res chain seq x y z
N MET A 1 -0.73 -21.80 23.13
CA MET A 1 -0.22 -21.95 21.75
C MET A 1 -0.02 -20.55 21.19
N LYS A 2 1.20 -20.17 20.76
CA LYS A 2 1.45 -18.84 20.19
C LYS A 2 0.86 -18.82 18.78
N GLU A 3 -0.15 -17.99 18.53
CA GLU A 3 -0.61 -17.67 17.17
C GLU A 3 0.61 -17.20 16.37
N LYS A 4 1.01 -18.00 15.37
CA LYS A 4 1.97 -17.54 14.37
C LYS A 4 1.20 -16.56 13.50
N ASN A 5 1.46 -15.25 13.66
CA ASN A 5 1.07 -14.28 12.65
C ASN A 5 1.48 -14.84 11.29
N PRO A 6 0.60 -14.81 10.26
CA PRO A 6 0.95 -15.31 8.95
C PRO A 6 2.21 -14.57 8.49
N GLN A 7 3.32 -15.31 8.39
CA GLN A 7 4.54 -14.79 7.79
C GLN A 7 4.27 -14.68 6.31
N GLY A 8 3.91 -13.47 5.86
CA GLY A 8 3.79 -13.15 4.45
C GLY A 8 5.10 -13.51 3.77
N ASP A 9 5.04 -14.43 2.82
CA ASP A 9 6.17 -14.84 2.03
C ASP A 9 6.58 -13.69 1.09
N SER A 10 7.66 -12.99 1.43
CA SER A 10 8.18 -11.84 0.67
C SER A 10 8.68 -12.19 -0.74
N ARG A 11 8.52 -13.43 -1.21
CA ARG A 11 8.93 -13.90 -2.55
C ARG A 11 8.01 -13.46 -3.69
N GLY A 12 6.86 -12.84 -3.39
CA GLY A 12 5.83 -12.49 -4.38
C GLY A 12 5.61 -10.99 -4.61
N PHE A 13 6.65 -10.22 -4.94
CA PHE A 13 6.44 -8.82 -5.35
C PHE A 13 5.70 -8.78 -6.70
N ILE A 14 4.40 -8.49 -6.66
CA ILE A 14 3.61 -8.20 -7.86
C ILE A 14 4.09 -6.85 -8.40
N ARG A 15 4.64 -6.86 -9.63
CA ARG A 15 4.91 -5.62 -10.37
C ARG A 15 3.60 -5.14 -10.99
N LEU A 16 3.13 -3.99 -10.54
CA LEU A 16 1.97 -3.32 -11.12
C LEU A 16 2.47 -2.16 -11.99
N SER A 17 2.06 -2.17 -13.25
CA SER A 17 2.19 -1.01 -14.14
C SER A 17 0.91 -0.18 -14.01
N LEU A 18 1.05 1.11 -13.71
CA LEU A 18 -0.08 2.03 -13.56
C LEU A 18 0.00 3.08 -14.65
N ASP A 19 -1.03 3.15 -15.48
CA ASP A 19 -1.19 4.21 -16.46
C ASP A 19 -1.80 5.44 -15.76
N LEU A 20 -0.93 6.34 -15.33
CA LEU A 20 -1.33 7.58 -14.66
C LEU A 20 -1.34 8.74 -15.67
N PRO A 21 -2.40 9.58 -15.68
CA PRO A 21 -2.38 10.84 -16.41
C PRO A 21 -1.18 11.71 -15.96
N ARG A 22 -0.58 12.46 -16.90
CA ARG A 22 0.61 13.29 -16.62
C ARG A 22 0.49 14.18 -15.37
N PRO A 23 -0.63 14.88 -15.11
CA PRO A 23 -0.77 15.71 -13.91
C PRO A 23 -0.65 14.89 -12.61
N MET A 24 -1.25 13.69 -12.59
CA MET A 24 -1.21 12.80 -11.44
C MET A 24 0.18 12.20 -11.24
N PHE A 25 0.87 11.85 -12.33
CA PHE A 25 2.26 11.40 -12.27
C PHE A 25 3.19 12.48 -11.67
N ASN A 26 3.03 13.74 -12.09
CA ASN A 26 3.81 14.85 -11.56
C ASN A 26 3.51 15.10 -10.07
N ALA A 27 2.24 15.05 -9.68
CA ALA A 27 1.84 15.17 -8.27
C ALA A 27 2.45 14.04 -7.42
N LEU A 28 2.43 12.80 -7.92
CA LEU A 28 3.06 11.66 -7.25
C LEU A 28 4.58 11.84 -7.13
N GLN A 29 5.23 12.32 -8.19
CA GLN A 29 6.67 12.58 -8.19
C GLN A 29 7.05 13.65 -7.16
N ASN A 30 6.30 14.75 -7.08
CA ASN A 30 6.56 15.82 -6.12
C ASN A 30 6.40 15.32 -4.68
N LYS A 31 5.31 14.62 -4.38
CA LYS A 31 5.08 14.03 -3.05
C LYS A 31 6.16 13.01 -2.67
N ALA A 32 6.61 12.20 -3.64
CA ALA A 32 7.67 11.24 -3.40
C ALA A 32 8.98 11.94 -3.04
N ASN A 33 9.31 13.03 -3.74
CA ASN A 33 10.48 13.85 -3.46
C ASN A 33 10.40 14.52 -2.07
N GLU A 34 9.26 15.13 -1.73
CA GLU A 34 9.01 15.76 -0.43
C GLU A 34 9.16 14.75 0.73
N ALA A 35 8.69 13.52 0.54
CA ALA A 35 8.79 12.45 1.53
C ALA A 35 10.18 11.77 1.57
N GLY A 36 11.10 12.10 0.65
CA GLY A 36 12.38 11.40 0.50
C GLY A 36 12.22 9.92 0.12
N GLN A 37 11.15 9.57 -0.59
CA GLN A 37 10.79 8.19 -0.93
C GLN A 37 10.78 7.96 -2.45
N THR A 38 10.91 6.70 -2.86
CA THR A 38 10.63 6.34 -4.26
C THR A 38 9.12 6.38 -4.52
N LYS A 39 8.72 6.68 -5.76
CA LYS A 39 7.31 6.67 -6.18
C LYS A 39 6.59 5.37 -5.80
N SER A 40 7.25 4.23 -6.01
CA SER A 40 6.68 2.90 -5.69
C SER A 40 6.55 2.67 -4.18
N ALA A 41 7.48 3.17 -3.36
CA ALA A 41 7.35 3.11 -1.91
C ALA A 41 6.17 3.95 -1.43
N LEU A 42 5.99 5.16 -1.99
CA LEU A 42 4.88 6.04 -1.66
C LEU A 42 3.52 5.46 -2.08
N VAL A 43 3.42 4.85 -3.27
CA VAL A 43 2.19 4.17 -3.70
C VAL A 43 1.87 3.00 -2.79
N ARG A 44 2.88 2.17 -2.44
CA ARG A 44 2.67 1.05 -1.51
C ARG A 44 2.18 1.53 -0.16
N SER A 45 2.80 2.55 0.43
CA SER A 45 2.38 3.06 1.74
C SER A 45 0.96 3.62 1.72
N ALA A 46 0.58 4.34 0.66
CA ALA A 46 -0.77 4.82 0.46
C ALA A 46 -1.79 3.67 0.36
N LEU A 47 -1.50 2.66 -0.47
CA LEU A 47 -2.35 1.47 -0.64
C LEU A 47 -2.49 0.67 0.66
N PHE A 48 -1.39 0.47 1.40
CA PHE A 48 -1.43 -0.23 2.69
C PHE A 48 -2.26 0.52 3.72
N ARG A 49 -2.19 1.85 3.75
CA ARG A 49 -3.00 2.67 4.65
C ARG A 49 -4.48 2.53 4.33
N GLU A 50 -4.86 2.71 3.06
CA GLU A 50 -6.25 2.57 2.61
C GLU A 50 -6.79 1.17 2.93
N LEU A 51 -6.02 0.14 2.58
CA LEU A 51 -6.39 -1.25 2.85
C LEU A 51 -6.54 -1.53 4.35
N LYS A 52 -5.68 -0.94 5.19
CA LYS A 52 -5.79 -1.10 6.66
C LYS A 52 -7.05 -0.42 7.19
N GLU A 53 -7.40 0.76 6.67
CA GLU A 53 -8.64 1.44 7.04
C GLU A 53 -9.87 0.64 6.61
N ASP A 54 -9.87 0.10 5.40
CA ASP A 54 -10.95 -0.76 4.90
C ASP A 54 -11.05 -2.07 5.68
N ILE A 55 -9.94 -2.77 5.91
CA ILE A 55 -9.88 -4.02 6.70
C ILE A 55 -10.33 -3.75 8.15
N GLY A 56 -9.86 -2.65 8.75
CA GLY A 56 -10.25 -2.25 10.11
C GLY A 56 -11.73 -1.87 10.24
N ARG A 57 -12.40 -1.57 9.13
CA ARG A 57 -13.84 -1.31 9.04
C ARG A 57 -14.68 -2.56 8.78
N PHE A 58 -14.09 -3.72 8.48
CA PHE A 58 -14.89 -4.94 8.42
C PHE A 58 -15.49 -5.16 9.80
N PRO A 59 -16.83 -5.20 9.94
CA PRO A 59 -17.43 -5.58 11.20
C PRO A 59 -16.89 -6.97 11.52
N LYS A 60 -16.21 -7.12 12.67
CA LYS A 60 -15.99 -8.43 13.26
C LYS A 60 -17.38 -9.05 13.34
N LYS A 61 -17.71 -9.97 12.42
CA LYS A 61 -18.93 -10.74 12.55
C LYS A 61 -18.84 -11.41 13.91
N SER A 62 -19.68 -10.95 14.83
CA SER A 62 -20.01 -11.68 16.05
C SER A 62 -20.67 -12.97 15.60
N ASN A 63 -19.98 -14.09 15.81
CA ASN A 63 -20.52 -15.34 16.35
C ASN A 63 -19.41 -16.38 16.43
#